data_AF-A0A6C0CDH0-F1
#
_entry.id   AF-A0A6C0CDH0-F1
#
_cell.length_a   1.000
_cell.length_b   1.000
_cell.length_c   1.000
_cell.angle_alpha   90.00
_cell.angle_beta   90.00
_cell.angle_gamma   90.00
#
_symmetry.space_group_name_H-M   'P 1'
#
loop_
_entity.id
_entity.type
_entity.pdbx_description
1 polymer ?
#
loop_
_entity_poly.entity_id
_entity_poly.type
_entity_poly.pdbx_seq_one_letter_code
_entity_poly.pdbx_strand_id
1 'polypeptide(L)'
;MPSQRRSSSRLRSSAVKKIQKRFRSRKRLRSKASRKIQSRVRGKQTRKVINREKNTSTTVNDCPICFEPLTNNVRIALPCGHRFHAHCIRRSLTSTRGTCPKCRAVITNINYPSIEELEQEQEIQELQPLILDPILRRQYILERMREIELWEREIEVLRPQVPDPPEIPDIIFNDALSNQYSANQTEYYVRRLYNEASYNYNNYRSLNINDETLEQDVSNMFFITSELLTRARDNSRNARRICNHIGDIEFAQYM
;
A
#
# COMPACT_ATOMS: atom_id res chain seq x y z
N MET A 1 -43.53 -30.27 -28.59
CA MET A 1 -42.21 -30.90 -28.29
C MET A 1 -41.63 -31.41 -29.61
N PRO A 2 -40.33 -31.28 -29.98
CA PRO A 2 -39.11 -30.80 -29.29
C PRO A 2 -38.40 -29.60 -30.02
N SER A 3 -37.66 -28.70 -29.35
CA SER A 3 -36.19 -28.59 -29.11
C SER A 3 -35.24 -28.42 -30.33
N GLN A 4 -34.50 -27.28 -30.43
CA GLN A 4 -33.01 -27.18 -30.40
C GLN A 4 -32.42 -25.81 -30.89
N ARG A 5 -31.69 -25.15 -29.98
CA ARG A 5 -30.35 -24.49 -30.05
C ARG A 5 -29.93 -23.46 -31.16
N ARG A 6 -29.50 -22.30 -30.61
CA ARG A 6 -28.20 -21.55 -30.75
C ARG A 6 -27.99 -20.45 -31.82
N SER A 7 -27.65 -19.27 -31.28
CA SER A 7 -26.57 -18.33 -31.66
C SER A 7 -26.65 -17.51 -32.96
N SER A 8 -26.69 -16.18 -32.84
CA SER A 8 -26.02 -15.31 -33.83
C SER A 8 -25.35 -14.08 -33.20
N SER A 9 -24.03 -14.03 -33.40
CA SER A 9 -23.08 -13.04 -32.94
C SER A 9 -22.86 -11.94 -33.98
N ARG A 10 -22.80 -10.68 -33.51
CA ARG A 10 -22.06 -9.52 -34.07
C ARG A 10 -22.11 -9.35 -35.60
N LEU A 11 -23.09 -8.59 -36.07
CA LEU A 11 -23.08 -7.98 -37.40
C LEU A 11 -21.89 -7.01 -37.53
N ARG A 12 -20.98 -7.33 -38.46
CA ARG A 12 -19.80 -6.56 -38.85
C ARG A 12 -20.14 -5.62 -40.01
N SER A 13 -20.42 -4.36 -39.74
CA SER A 13 -20.71 -3.37 -40.79
C SER A 13 -19.44 -2.93 -41.53
N SER A 14 -19.48 -2.98 -42.87
CA SER A 14 -18.39 -2.63 -43.83
C SER A 14 -17.79 -1.21 -43.63
N ALA A 15 -18.54 -0.31 -42.98
CA ALA A 15 -18.13 1.05 -42.66
C ALA A 15 -16.88 1.14 -41.75
N VAL A 16 -16.73 0.22 -40.78
CA VAL A 16 -15.63 0.24 -39.81
C VAL A 16 -14.28 -0.13 -40.46
N LYS A 17 -14.30 -0.98 -41.50
CA LYS A 17 -13.08 -1.39 -42.24
C LYS A 17 -12.51 -0.28 -43.14
N LYS A 18 -13.33 0.66 -43.62
CA LYS A 18 -12.87 1.77 -44.48
C LYS A 18 -12.10 2.85 -43.70
N ILE A 19 -12.46 3.07 -42.43
CA ILE A 19 -11.82 4.09 -41.58
C ILE A 19 -10.42 3.65 -41.15
N GLN A 20 -10.22 2.37 -40.79
CA GLN A 20 -8.91 1.84 -40.41
C GLN A 20 -7.87 1.82 -41.55
N LYS A 21 -8.31 1.75 -42.82
CA LYS A 21 -7.41 1.72 -43.99
C LYS A 21 -6.80 3.09 -44.33
N ARG A 22 -7.46 4.20 -43.99
CA ARG A 22 -7.00 5.57 -44.30
C ARG A 22 -5.87 6.06 -43.38
N PHE A 23 -5.80 5.58 -42.13
CA PHE A 23 -4.77 6.00 -41.17
C PHE A 23 -3.42 5.27 -41.34
N ARG A 24 -3.40 4.08 -41.96
CA ARG A 24 -2.17 3.29 -42.17
C ARG A 24 -1.38 3.67 -43.44
N SER A 25 -1.98 4.38 -44.40
CA SER A 25 -1.32 4.73 -45.67
C SER A 25 -0.50 6.03 -45.66
N ARG A 26 -0.65 6.90 -44.65
CA ARG A 26 0.10 8.18 -44.56
C ARG A 26 1.55 8.06 -44.05
N LYS A 27 1.99 6.92 -43.51
CA LYS A 27 3.33 6.79 -42.87
C LYS A 27 4.47 6.33 -43.80
N ARG A 28 4.23 6.18 -45.11
CA ARG A 28 5.26 5.62 -46.02
C ARG A 28 5.34 6.36 -47.35
N LEU A 29 5.88 7.57 -47.34
CA LEU A 29 6.46 8.24 -48.52
C LEU A 29 7.51 9.27 -48.06
N ARG A 30 8.63 8.79 -47.51
CA ARG A 30 9.85 9.62 -47.39
C ARG A 30 10.65 9.46 -48.68
N SER A 31 10.89 10.58 -49.38
CA SER A 31 11.57 10.61 -50.67
C SER A 31 12.99 10.03 -50.58
N LYS A 32 13.47 9.43 -51.68
CA LYS A 32 14.85 8.88 -51.78
C LYS A 32 15.92 9.97 -51.57
N ALA A 33 15.60 11.24 -51.86
CA ALA A 33 16.47 12.40 -51.59
C ALA A 33 16.71 12.62 -50.09
N SER A 34 15.68 12.47 -49.24
CA SER A 34 15.80 12.66 -47.78
C SER A 34 16.71 11.62 -47.11
N ARG A 35 16.77 10.40 -47.65
CA ARG A 35 17.69 9.34 -47.17
C ARG A 35 19.16 9.63 -47.45
N LYS A 36 19.47 10.27 -48.58
CA LYS A 36 20.85 10.55 -49.03
C LYS A 36 21.48 11.74 -48.29
N ILE A 37 20.64 12.67 -47.82
CA ILE A 37 21.08 13.81 -46.97
C ILE A 37 21.40 13.30 -45.57
N GLN A 38 20.55 12.46 -44.97
CA GLN A 38 20.83 11.89 -43.63
C GLN A 38 22.07 10.99 -43.59
N SER A 39 22.43 10.32 -44.68
CA SER A 39 23.62 9.46 -44.72
C SER A 39 24.94 10.22 -44.91
N ARG A 40 24.92 11.47 -45.39
CA ARG A 40 26.11 12.32 -45.52
C ARG A 40 26.38 13.16 -44.27
N VAL A 41 25.33 13.59 -43.56
CA VAL A 41 25.45 14.33 -42.29
C VAL A 41 25.89 13.42 -41.13
N ARG A 42 25.55 12.13 -41.18
CA ARG A 42 25.98 11.16 -40.18
C ARG A 42 27.31 10.53 -40.61
N GLY A 43 28.40 11.25 -40.35
CA GLY A 43 29.77 10.76 -40.52
C GLY A 43 29.94 9.35 -39.95
N LYS A 44 30.84 8.57 -40.57
CA LYS A 44 31.12 7.14 -40.34
C LYS A 44 31.52 6.73 -38.90
N GLN A 45 31.39 7.62 -37.92
CA GLN A 45 31.89 7.49 -36.55
C GLN A 45 30.92 6.91 -35.51
N THR A 46 29.66 6.58 -35.84
CA THR A 46 28.67 6.28 -34.77
C THR A 46 28.28 4.82 -34.56
N ARG A 47 28.72 3.83 -35.36
CA ARG A 47 28.38 2.43 -35.04
C ARG A 47 29.12 1.84 -33.85
N LYS A 48 30.33 2.33 -33.51
CA LYS A 48 31.08 1.86 -32.33
C LYS A 48 30.77 2.63 -31.05
N VAL A 49 30.15 3.82 -31.13
CA VAL A 49 29.75 4.60 -29.95
C VAL A 49 28.32 4.23 -29.50
N ILE A 50 27.40 3.95 -30.42
CA ILE A 50 26.00 3.62 -30.08
C ILE A 50 25.87 2.27 -29.32
N ASN A 51 26.81 1.34 -29.50
CA ASN A 51 26.81 0.08 -28.73
C ASN A 51 27.46 0.18 -27.34
N ARG A 52 28.06 1.32 -26.98
CA ARG A 52 28.50 1.60 -25.60
C ARG A 52 27.41 2.27 -24.76
N GLU A 53 26.37 2.82 -25.38
CA GLU A 53 25.26 3.53 -24.72
C GLU A 53 24.01 2.66 -24.47
N LYS A 54 24.07 1.35 -24.68
CA LYS A 54 23.00 0.43 -24.24
C LYS A 54 23.17 -0.09 -22.81
N ASN A 55 24.30 0.20 -22.15
CA ASN A 55 24.58 -0.26 -20.79
C ASN A 55 24.80 0.88 -19.77
N THR A 56 24.51 2.15 -20.11
CA THR A 56 24.68 3.28 -19.19
C THR A 56 23.57 4.33 -19.30
N SER A 57 22.33 3.88 -19.53
CA SER A 57 21.15 4.68 -19.21
C SER A 57 20.42 4.06 -18.01
N THR A 58 21.07 4.06 -16.85
CA THR A 58 20.35 4.15 -15.58
C THR A 58 19.67 5.52 -15.55
N THR A 59 18.51 5.55 -16.17
CA THR A 59 17.39 6.47 -15.96
C THR A 59 17.43 7.11 -14.57
N VAL A 60 17.56 8.44 -14.55
CA VAL A 60 17.55 9.30 -13.34
C VAL A 60 16.23 9.20 -12.55
N ASN A 61 15.26 8.42 -13.03
CA ASN A 61 13.93 8.27 -12.47
C ASN A 61 13.55 6.82 -12.12
N ASP A 62 14.45 5.84 -12.16
CA ASP A 62 14.12 4.46 -11.75
C ASP A 62 14.63 4.17 -10.34
N CYS A 63 13.84 3.42 -9.57
CA CYS A 63 14.20 3.03 -8.23
C CYS A 63 15.35 2.02 -8.31
N PRO A 64 16.47 2.25 -7.60
CA PRO A 64 17.63 1.36 -7.68
C PRO A 64 17.46 0.05 -6.92
N ILE A 65 16.32 -0.16 -6.25
CA ILE A 65 16.03 -1.37 -5.49
C ILE A 65 15.20 -2.33 -6.33
N CYS A 66 14.09 -1.86 -6.92
CA CYS A 66 13.20 -2.69 -7.75
C CYS A 66 13.37 -2.49 -9.27
N PHE A 67 14.19 -1.52 -9.69
CA PHE A 67 14.41 -1.14 -11.10
C PHE A 67 13.14 -0.67 -11.83
N GLU A 68 12.09 -0.32 -11.10
CA GLU A 68 10.85 0.26 -11.63
C GLU A 68 10.87 1.79 -11.58
N PRO A 69 10.11 2.48 -12.44
CA PRO A 69 10.06 3.93 -12.45
C PRO A 69 9.48 4.52 -11.15
N LEU A 70 10.10 5.59 -10.67
CA LEU A 70 9.70 6.38 -9.51
C LEU A 70 8.49 7.28 -9.87
N THR A 71 7.33 6.65 -10.11
CA THR A 71 6.09 7.36 -10.48
C THR A 71 5.33 7.87 -9.26
N ASN A 72 5.18 7.05 -8.22
CA ASN A 72 4.38 7.35 -7.02
C ASN A 72 5.13 6.97 -5.72
N ASN A 73 4.77 7.60 -4.60
CA ASN A 73 5.30 7.28 -3.26
C ASN A 73 6.83 7.31 -3.16
N VAL A 74 7.47 8.35 -3.69
CA VAL A 74 8.92 8.49 -3.69
C VAL A 74 9.39 9.13 -2.38
N ARG A 75 10.40 8.52 -1.75
CA ARG A 75 11.09 9.07 -0.57
C ARG A 75 12.51 9.47 -0.95
N ILE A 76 12.97 10.57 -0.35
CA ILE A 76 14.35 11.07 -0.46
C ILE A 76 15.07 10.70 0.82
N ALA A 77 16.21 10.05 0.71
CA ALA A 77 17.08 9.70 1.82
C ALA A 77 18.01 10.88 2.17
N LEU A 78 17.79 11.54 3.31
CA LEU A 78 18.70 12.57 3.81
C LEU A 78 19.78 11.95 4.70
N PRO A 79 21.03 12.46 4.64
CA PRO A 79 21.46 13.67 3.94
C PRO A 79 21.85 13.46 2.46
N CYS A 80 21.92 12.22 1.98
CA CYS A 80 22.52 11.90 0.69
C CYS A 80 21.70 12.24 -0.56
N GLY A 81 20.41 12.57 -0.43
CA GLY A 81 19.53 12.99 -1.53
C GLY A 81 19.04 11.87 -2.46
N HIS A 82 19.35 10.59 -2.19
CA HIS A 82 18.95 9.49 -3.08
C HIS A 82 17.46 9.18 -3.01
N ARG A 83 16.87 8.86 -4.17
CA ARG A 83 15.42 8.66 -4.36
C ARG A 83 15.07 7.17 -4.49
N PHE A 84 14.01 6.75 -3.82
CA PHE A 84 13.52 5.37 -3.81
C PHE A 84 12.00 5.36 -3.66
N HIS A 85 11.31 4.25 -3.99
CA HIS A 85 9.94 4.07 -3.52
C HIS A 85 9.94 3.92 -1.99
N ALA A 86 8.92 4.46 -1.33
CA ALA A 86 8.77 4.47 0.13
C ALA A 86 8.85 3.06 0.73
N HIS A 87 8.22 2.08 0.10
CA HIS A 87 8.27 0.69 0.55
C HIS A 87 9.66 0.07 0.33
N CYS A 88 10.27 0.30 -0.84
CA CYS A 88 11.59 -0.22 -1.17
C CYS A 88 12.66 0.27 -0.19
N ILE A 89 12.71 1.58 0.08
CA ILE A 89 13.71 2.11 1.02
C ILE A 89 13.46 1.66 2.45
N ARG A 90 12.19 1.61 2.90
CA ARG A 90 11.87 1.14 4.26
C ARG A 90 12.35 -0.29 4.48
N ARG A 91 12.07 -1.20 3.55
CA ARG A 91 12.54 -2.59 3.63
C ARG A 91 14.06 -2.70 3.56
N SER A 92 14.68 -1.90 2.70
CA SER A 92 16.14 -1.92 2.57
C SER A 92 16.84 -1.38 3.82
N LEU A 93 16.26 -0.38 4.50
CA LEU A 93 16.84 0.22 5.70
C LEU A 93 16.90 -0.75 6.87
N THR A 94 15.92 -1.65 6.99
CA THR A 94 15.97 -2.75 7.94
C THR A 94 17.22 -3.61 7.71
N SER A 95 17.48 -4.03 6.47
CA SER A 95 18.64 -4.87 6.15
C SER A 95 19.98 -4.13 6.24
N THR A 96 19.99 -2.83 5.92
CA THR A 96 21.21 -2.00 5.93
C THR A 96 21.44 -1.26 7.24
N ARG A 97 20.62 -1.53 8.27
CA ARG A 97 20.66 -0.88 9.59
C ARG A 97 20.66 0.65 9.49
N GLY A 98 19.75 1.19 8.69
CA GLY A 98 19.58 2.65 8.57
C GLY A 98 20.53 3.34 7.60
N THR A 99 21.28 2.60 6.79
CA THR A 99 22.20 3.21 5.80
C THR A 99 21.65 3.19 4.37
N CYS A 100 22.00 4.21 3.58
CA CYS A 100 21.53 4.35 2.20
C CYS A 100 22.06 3.22 1.30
N PRO A 101 21.19 2.50 0.57
CA PRO A 101 21.62 1.39 -0.29
C PRO A 101 22.53 1.82 -1.46
N LYS A 102 22.48 3.10 -1.84
CA LYS A 102 23.30 3.64 -2.93
C LYS A 102 24.68 4.12 -2.49
N CYS A 103 24.78 4.75 -1.32
CA CYS A 103 26.01 5.46 -0.90
C CYS A 103 26.46 5.17 0.53
N ARG A 104 25.73 4.33 1.26
CA ARG A 104 26.00 3.91 2.65
C ARG A 104 25.98 5.03 3.68
N ALA A 105 25.58 6.25 3.32
CA ALA A 105 25.34 7.32 4.28
C ALA A 105 24.19 6.95 5.24
N VAL A 106 24.33 7.29 6.53
CA VAL A 106 23.29 7.08 7.54
C VAL A 106 22.08 7.97 7.20
N ILE A 107 20.89 7.37 7.22
CA ILE A 107 19.63 8.04 6.90
C ILE A 107 18.94 8.46 8.19
N THR A 108 18.51 9.72 8.26
CA THR A 108 17.92 10.29 9.49
C THR A 108 16.44 10.62 9.38
N ASN A 109 15.88 10.66 8.17
CA ASN A 109 14.53 11.20 7.91
C ASN A 109 13.48 10.12 7.57
N ILE A 110 13.85 8.84 7.60
CA ILE A 110 12.97 7.72 7.25
C ILE A 110 12.94 6.79 8.45
N ASN A 111 11.79 6.71 9.12
CA ASN A 111 11.57 5.72 10.16
C ASN A 111 11.47 4.32 9.53
N TYR A 112 12.23 3.37 10.07
CA TYR A 112 12.22 1.97 9.65
C TYR A 112 12.22 1.09 10.90
N PRO A 113 11.49 -0.03 10.90
CA PRO A 113 11.51 -0.94 12.03
C PRO A 113 12.86 -1.63 12.12
N SER A 114 13.38 -1.74 13.35
CA SER A 114 14.63 -2.45 13.62
C SER A 114 14.46 -3.96 13.36
N ILE A 115 15.57 -4.69 13.24
CA ILE A 115 15.51 -6.15 13.08
C ILE A 115 14.85 -6.78 14.31
N GLU A 116 15.19 -6.31 15.51
CA GLU A 116 14.61 -6.76 16.78
C GLU A 116 13.09 -6.49 16.85
N GLU A 117 12.64 -5.33 16.38
CA GLU A 117 11.21 -4.98 16.31
C GLU A 117 10.44 -5.88 15.32
N LEU A 118 11.06 -6.25 14.20
CA LEU A 118 10.45 -7.16 13.22
C LEU A 118 10.46 -8.61 13.68
N GLU A 119 11.52 -9.05 14.36
CA GLU A 119 11.61 -10.38 14.97
C GLU A 119 10.54 -10.54 16.04
N GLN A 120 10.31 -9.52 16.88
CA GLN A 120 9.19 -9.51 17.83
C GLN A 120 7.82 -9.56 17.13
N GLU A 121 7.61 -8.80 16.05
CA GLU A 121 6.37 -8.88 15.26
C GLU A 121 6.17 -10.26 14.61
N GLN A 122 7.25 -10.95 14.23
CA GLN A 122 7.23 -12.29 13.63
C GLN A 122 6.99 -13.38 14.67
N GLU A 123 7.65 -13.33 15.83
CA GLU A 123 7.38 -14.27 16.95
C GLU A 123 5.91 -14.16 17.40
N ILE A 124 5.35 -12.95 17.41
CA ILE A 124 3.93 -12.70 17.69
C ILE A 124 3.01 -13.31 16.61
N GLN A 125 3.45 -13.38 15.35
CA GLN A 125 2.71 -14.04 14.26
C GLN A 125 2.87 -15.57 14.29
N GLU A 126 4.04 -16.09 14.65
CA GLU A 126 4.30 -17.54 14.80
C GLU A 126 3.52 -18.17 15.97
N LEU A 127 3.11 -17.37 16.95
CA LEU A 127 2.22 -17.77 18.04
C LEU A 127 0.76 -18.00 17.60
N GLN A 128 0.39 -17.72 16.34
CA GLN A 128 -0.95 -18.04 15.85
C GLN A 128 -1.08 -19.56 15.62
N PRO A 129 -1.99 -20.26 16.31
CA PRO A 129 -2.10 -21.70 16.16
C PRO A 129 -2.47 -22.07 14.72
N LEU A 130 -1.70 -22.96 14.12
CA LEU A 130 -2.03 -23.61 12.85
C LEU A 130 -3.20 -24.58 13.06
N ILE A 131 -4.41 -24.04 13.04
CA ILE A 131 -5.64 -24.82 13.16
C ILE A 131 -5.99 -25.37 11.76
N LEU A 132 -5.63 -26.62 11.49
CA LEU A 132 -5.92 -27.33 10.25
C LEU A 132 -7.36 -27.88 10.20
N ASP A 133 -7.99 -28.09 11.37
CA ASP A 133 -9.38 -28.54 11.48
C ASP A 133 -10.35 -27.39 11.16
N PRO A 134 -11.22 -27.53 10.15
CA PRO A 134 -12.20 -26.52 9.77
C PRO A 134 -13.15 -26.09 10.90
N ILE A 135 -13.57 -27.04 11.74
CA ILE A 135 -14.54 -26.78 12.82
C ILE A 135 -13.87 -25.91 13.89
N LEU A 136 -12.66 -26.30 14.31
CA LEU A 136 -11.87 -25.53 15.27
C LEU A 136 -11.48 -24.17 14.68
N ARG A 137 -11.21 -24.10 13.37
CA ARG A 137 -10.89 -22.82 12.71
C ARG A 137 -12.10 -21.89 12.75
N ARG A 138 -13.29 -22.39 12.45
CA ARG A 138 -14.52 -21.61 12.55
C ARG A 138 -14.77 -21.10 13.97
N GLN A 139 -14.59 -21.95 14.98
CA GLN A 139 -14.72 -21.55 16.39
C GLN A 139 -13.75 -20.42 16.75
N TYR A 140 -12.50 -20.52 16.29
CA TYR A 140 -11.51 -19.47 16.45
C TYR A 140 -11.94 -18.15 15.77
N ILE A 141 -12.39 -18.19 14.51
CA ILE A 141 -12.91 -17.00 13.82
C ILE A 141 -14.05 -16.34 14.62
N LEU A 142 -15.01 -17.13 15.10
CA LEU A 142 -16.12 -16.61 15.88
C LEU A 142 -15.68 -15.98 17.21
N GLU A 143 -14.63 -16.50 17.84
CA GLU A 143 -14.03 -15.89 19.03
C GLU A 143 -13.39 -14.54 18.71
N ARG A 144 -12.62 -14.47 17.64
CA ARG A 144 -12.01 -13.21 17.19
C ARG A 144 -13.07 -12.19 16.77
N MET A 145 -14.18 -12.62 16.17
CA MET A 145 -15.33 -11.76 15.87
C MET A 145 -15.94 -11.14 17.13
N ARG A 146 -16.02 -11.88 18.25
CA ARG A 146 -16.46 -11.29 19.53
C ARG A 146 -15.49 -10.24 20.06
N GLU A 147 -14.18 -10.44 19.89
CA GLU A 147 -13.19 -9.41 20.25
C GLU A 147 -13.33 -8.16 19.38
N ILE A 148 -13.58 -8.34 18.09
CA ILE A 148 -13.82 -7.22 17.15
C ILE A 148 -15.01 -6.36 17.63
N GLU A 149 -16.09 -6.96 18.11
CA GLU A 149 -17.25 -6.23 18.66
C GLU A 149 -16.88 -5.37 19.89
N LEU A 150 -15.93 -5.81 20.72
CA LEU A 150 -15.47 -5.03 21.87
C LEU A 150 -14.72 -3.78 21.40
N TRP A 151 -13.79 -3.94 20.45
CA TRP A 151 -13.04 -2.82 19.89
C TRP A 151 -13.92 -1.86 19.08
N GLU A 152 -14.97 -2.36 18.43
CA GLU A 152 -15.99 -1.51 17.79
C GLU A 152 -16.66 -0.58 18.79
N ARG A 153 -17.06 -1.10 19.96
CA ARG A 153 -17.66 -0.27 21.01
C ARG A 153 -16.67 0.75 21.55
N GLU A 154 -15.43 0.36 21.77
CA GLU A 154 -14.40 1.26 22.27
C GLU A 154 -14.10 2.41 21.30
N ILE A 155 -14.03 2.11 20.00
CA ILE A 155 -13.90 3.14 18.95
C ILE A 155 -15.09 4.10 18.96
N GLU A 156 -16.31 3.58 19.10
CA GLU A 156 -17.52 4.40 19.10
C GLU A 156 -17.63 5.28 20.34
N VAL A 157 -17.21 4.78 21.51
CA VAL A 157 -17.15 5.55 22.76
C VAL A 157 -16.09 6.66 22.69
N LEU A 158 -14.96 6.40 22.04
CA LEU A 158 -13.88 7.36 21.92
C LEU A 158 -14.19 8.45 20.89
N ARG A 159 -14.91 8.11 19.81
CA ARG A 159 -15.13 8.99 18.65
C ARG A 159 -15.63 10.41 18.99
N PRO A 160 -16.63 10.61 19.87
CA PRO A 160 -17.06 11.96 20.27
C PRO A 160 -15.98 12.79 20.97
N GLN A 161 -15.00 12.13 21.60
CA GLN A 161 -13.92 12.77 22.35
C GLN A 161 -12.76 13.20 21.44
N VAL A 162 -12.71 12.65 20.22
CA VAL A 162 -11.64 12.91 19.22
C VAL A 162 -12.24 13.34 17.87
N PRO A 163 -12.98 14.47 17.83
CA PRO A 163 -13.72 14.88 16.65
C PRO A 163 -12.81 15.14 15.43
N ASP A 164 -13.43 15.04 14.26
CA ASP A 164 -12.76 15.31 12.99
C ASP A 164 -12.37 16.80 12.88
N PRO A 165 -11.31 17.13 12.12
CA PRO A 165 -10.96 18.52 11.86
C PRO A 165 -12.11 19.28 11.18
N PRO A 166 -12.32 20.58 11.49
CA PRO A 166 -11.45 21.46 12.30
C PRO A 166 -11.77 21.47 13.80
N GLU A 167 -12.73 20.69 14.28
CA GLU A 167 -13.24 20.78 15.65
C GLU A 167 -12.17 20.42 16.69
N ILE A 168 -12.22 21.08 17.85
CA ILE A 168 -11.32 20.85 18.98
C ILE A 168 -12.19 20.84 20.25
N PRO A 169 -12.18 19.73 21.01
CA PRO A 169 -12.99 19.63 22.21
C PRO A 169 -12.45 20.53 23.33
N ASP A 170 -13.35 21.06 24.15
CA ASP A 170 -13.02 21.83 25.35
C ASP A 170 -12.70 20.87 26.50
N ILE A 171 -11.45 20.39 26.54
CA ILE A 171 -10.93 19.46 27.54
C ILE A 171 -9.54 19.90 28.00
N ILE A 172 -9.13 19.46 29.19
CA ILE A 172 -7.77 19.72 29.72
C ILE A 172 -6.73 18.83 29.05
N PHE A 173 -5.45 19.23 29.10
CA PHE A 173 -4.37 18.48 28.46
C PHE A 173 -4.25 17.02 28.92
N ASN A 174 -4.45 16.74 30.20
CA ASN A 174 -4.41 15.36 30.72
C ASN A 174 -5.46 14.45 30.09
N ASP A 175 -6.67 14.96 29.87
CA ASP A 175 -7.74 14.19 29.22
C ASP A 175 -7.42 13.98 27.74
N ALA A 176 -6.87 15.00 27.07
CA ALA A 176 -6.41 14.89 25.69
C ALA A 176 -5.27 13.84 25.54
N LEU A 177 -4.35 13.78 26.50
CA LEU A 177 -3.28 12.79 26.56
C LEU A 177 -3.83 11.38 26.78
N SER A 178 -4.80 11.23 27.70
CA SER A 178 -5.49 9.96 27.95
C SER A 178 -6.20 9.47 26.69
N ASN A 179 -6.92 10.35 25.99
CA ASN A 179 -7.61 10.03 24.74
C ASN A 179 -6.63 9.64 23.64
N GLN A 180 -5.48 10.32 23.55
CA GLN A 180 -4.40 9.95 22.63
C GLN A 180 -3.83 8.57 22.94
N TYR A 181 -3.56 8.26 24.20
CA TYR A 181 -3.08 6.94 24.62
C TYR A 181 -4.07 5.85 24.24
N SER A 182 -5.35 6.01 24.62
CA SER A 182 -6.42 5.07 24.29
C SER A 182 -6.54 4.88 22.78
N ALA A 183 -6.60 5.96 21.99
CA ALA A 183 -6.69 5.88 20.54
C ALA A 183 -5.52 5.11 19.89
N ASN A 184 -4.29 5.34 20.36
CA ASN A 184 -3.10 4.63 19.88
C ASN A 184 -3.15 3.13 20.23
N GLN A 185 -3.60 2.79 21.46
CA GLN A 185 -3.76 1.39 21.88
C GLN A 185 -4.82 0.68 21.05
N THR A 186 -5.99 1.30 20.87
CA THR A 186 -7.06 0.76 20.03
C THR A 186 -6.58 0.53 18.60
N GLU A 187 -5.88 1.50 17.98
CA GLU A 187 -5.30 1.34 16.65
C GLU A 187 -4.32 0.15 16.58
N TYR A 188 -3.49 -0.02 17.61
CA TYR A 188 -2.54 -1.13 17.70
C TYR A 188 -3.24 -2.49 17.71
N TYR A 189 -4.21 -2.70 18.60
CA TYR A 189 -4.91 -3.99 18.70
C TYR A 189 -5.75 -4.29 17.47
N VAL A 190 -6.49 -3.31 16.95
CA VAL A 190 -7.28 -3.47 15.73
C VAL A 190 -6.37 -3.78 14.52
N ARG A 191 -5.17 -3.20 14.45
CA ARG A 191 -4.19 -3.54 13.39
C ARG A 191 -3.74 -4.99 13.50
N ARG A 192 -3.53 -5.52 14.70
CA ARG A 192 -3.20 -6.94 14.89
C ARG A 192 -4.35 -7.85 14.42
N LEU A 193 -5.58 -7.55 14.82
CA LEU A 193 -6.77 -8.29 14.36
C LEU A 193 -6.94 -8.24 12.84
N TYR A 194 -6.70 -7.08 12.21
CA TYR A 194 -6.72 -6.96 10.75
C TYR A 194 -5.66 -7.83 10.07
N ASN A 195 -4.42 -7.84 10.60
CA ASN A 195 -3.36 -8.66 10.04
C ASN A 195 -3.71 -10.15 10.14
N GLU A 196 -4.25 -10.57 11.27
CA GLU A 196 -4.75 -11.92 11.49
C GLU A 196 -5.93 -12.26 10.54
N ALA A 197 -6.89 -11.35 10.39
CA ALA A 197 -8.01 -11.53 9.48
C ALA A 197 -7.54 -11.61 8.02
N SER A 198 -6.52 -10.84 7.64
CA SER A 198 -5.90 -10.90 6.31
C SER A 198 -5.21 -12.24 6.09
N TYR A 199 -4.46 -12.74 7.08
CA TYR A 199 -3.88 -14.07 7.02
C TYR A 199 -4.95 -15.16 6.85
N ASN A 200 -6.04 -15.08 7.62
CA ASN A 200 -7.19 -15.96 7.50
C ASN A 200 -7.80 -15.94 6.09
N TYR A 201 -8.07 -14.74 5.59
CA TYR A 201 -8.65 -14.52 4.28
C TYR A 201 -7.82 -15.12 3.15
N ASN A 202 -6.50 -14.95 3.21
CA ASN A 202 -5.60 -15.43 2.15
C ASN A 202 -5.39 -16.94 2.16
N ASN A 203 -5.47 -17.58 3.33
CA ASN A 203 -5.10 -19.00 3.47
C ASN A 203 -6.30 -19.95 3.66
N TYR A 204 -7.43 -19.46 4.19
CA TYR A 204 -8.55 -20.31 4.62
C TYR A 204 -9.87 -20.05 3.89
N ARG A 205 -9.94 -18.99 3.06
CA ARG A 205 -11.18 -18.65 2.31
C ARG A 205 -11.61 -19.74 1.32
N SER A 206 -10.69 -20.46 0.71
CA SER A 206 -10.98 -21.42 -0.37
C SER A 206 -10.57 -22.85 -0.01
N LEU A 207 -10.54 -23.18 1.28
CA LEU A 207 -10.37 -24.58 1.66
C LEU A 207 -11.61 -25.34 1.18
N ASN A 208 -11.40 -26.32 0.29
CA ASN A 208 -12.41 -27.21 -0.30
C ASN A 208 -13.06 -28.13 0.75
N ILE A 209 -13.66 -27.54 1.77
CA ILE A 209 -14.60 -28.16 2.66
C ILE A 209 -15.94 -27.64 2.16
N ASN A 210 -16.94 -28.50 2.00
CA ASN A 210 -18.28 -28.12 1.54
C ASN A 210 -19.04 -27.28 2.60
N ASP A 211 -18.36 -26.30 3.21
CA ASP A 211 -18.83 -25.47 4.31
C ASP A 211 -18.75 -23.99 3.89
N GLU A 212 -19.76 -23.55 3.15
CA GLU A 212 -19.94 -22.16 2.71
C GLU A 212 -19.95 -21.17 3.89
N THR A 213 -20.22 -21.65 5.11
CA THR A 213 -20.30 -20.79 6.30
C THR A 213 -18.93 -20.32 6.77
N LEU A 214 -17.90 -21.16 6.70
CA LEU A 214 -16.53 -20.77 7.08
C LEU A 214 -15.94 -19.75 6.11
N GLU A 215 -16.16 -19.91 4.79
CA GLU A 215 -15.72 -18.93 3.79
C GLU A 215 -16.34 -17.55 4.06
N GLN A 216 -17.63 -17.53 4.39
CA GLN A 216 -18.34 -16.30 4.71
C GLN A 216 -17.81 -15.67 6.00
N ASP A 217 -17.61 -16.45 7.07
CA ASP A 217 -17.11 -15.96 8.36
C ASP A 217 -15.69 -15.36 8.23
N VAL A 218 -14.79 -16.03 7.49
CA VAL A 218 -13.43 -15.53 7.19
C VAL A 218 -13.47 -14.25 6.38
N SER A 219 -14.35 -14.17 5.37
CA SER A 219 -14.53 -12.97 4.56
C SER A 219 -15.05 -11.81 5.40
N ASN A 220 -16.06 -12.05 6.23
CA ASN A 220 -16.65 -11.06 7.11
C ASN A 220 -15.61 -10.50 8.07
N MET A 221 -14.84 -11.36 8.74
CA MET A 221 -13.78 -10.93 9.65
C MET A 221 -12.78 -9.98 8.97
N PHE A 222 -12.36 -10.27 7.74
CA PHE A 222 -11.45 -9.42 6.98
C PHE A 222 -12.05 -8.04 6.66
N PHE A 223 -13.27 -7.99 6.14
CA PHE A 223 -13.88 -6.72 5.77
C PHE A 223 -14.20 -5.84 7.00
N ILE A 224 -14.75 -6.44 8.07
CA ILE A 224 -15.06 -5.72 9.30
C ILE A 224 -13.78 -5.13 9.91
N THR A 225 -12.71 -5.93 10.05
CA THR A 225 -11.45 -5.43 10.61
C THR A 225 -10.77 -4.38 9.72
N SER A 226 -10.93 -4.45 8.39
CA SER A 226 -10.41 -3.42 7.48
C SER A 226 -11.09 -2.06 7.68
N GLU A 227 -12.42 -2.06 7.81
CA GLU A 227 -13.19 -0.84 8.09
C GLU A 227 -12.88 -0.32 9.50
N LEU A 228 -12.83 -1.22 10.48
CA LEU A 228 -12.49 -0.89 11.86
C LEU A 228 -11.11 -0.23 11.97
N LEU A 229 -10.10 -0.78 11.28
CA LEU A 229 -8.74 -0.22 11.28
C LEU A 229 -8.71 1.18 10.67
N THR A 230 -9.56 1.46 9.69
CA THR A 230 -9.67 2.82 9.12
C THR A 230 -10.18 3.78 10.18
N ARG A 231 -11.29 3.45 10.84
CA ARG A 231 -11.86 4.25 11.94
C ARG A 231 -10.86 4.45 13.10
N ALA A 232 -10.16 3.39 13.50
CA ALA A 232 -9.17 3.45 14.57
C ALA A 232 -8.00 4.40 14.25
N ARG A 233 -7.51 4.36 13.00
CA ARG A 233 -6.44 5.27 12.52
C ARG A 233 -6.89 6.73 12.51
N ASP A 234 -8.13 6.98 12.13
CA ASP A 234 -8.69 8.33 12.11
C ASP A 234 -8.81 8.86 13.54
N ASN A 235 -9.36 8.07 14.48
CA ASN A 235 -9.38 8.42 15.91
C ASN A 235 -7.98 8.70 16.46
N SER A 236 -7.00 7.84 16.18
CA SER A 236 -5.59 8.01 16.59
C SER A 236 -4.96 9.31 16.04
N ARG A 237 -5.21 9.62 14.75
CA ARG A 237 -4.75 10.86 14.13
C ARG A 237 -5.42 12.09 14.77
N ASN A 238 -6.73 12.04 14.98
CA ASN A 238 -7.49 13.14 15.59
C ASN A 238 -7.06 13.38 17.03
N ALA A 239 -6.92 12.32 17.83
CA ALA A 239 -6.46 12.41 19.21
C ALA A 239 -5.07 13.05 19.32
N ARG A 240 -4.14 12.65 18.44
CA ARG A 240 -2.80 13.24 18.39
C ARG A 240 -2.83 14.72 18.01
N ARG A 241 -3.65 15.10 17.02
CA ARG A 241 -3.84 16.50 16.63
C ARG A 241 -4.35 17.33 17.80
N ILE A 242 -5.39 16.85 18.48
CA ILE A 242 -6.05 17.54 19.60
C ILE A 242 -5.07 17.69 20.77
N CYS A 243 -4.40 16.61 21.18
CA CYS A 243 -3.44 16.64 22.27
C CYS A 243 -2.29 17.61 22.00
N ASN A 244 -1.76 17.64 20.77
CA ASN A 244 -0.72 18.60 20.41
C ASN A 244 -1.23 20.05 20.48
N HIS A 245 -2.43 20.32 19.94
CA HIS A 245 -2.99 21.67 19.94
C HIS A 245 -3.25 22.20 21.35
N ILE A 246 -3.85 21.39 22.23
CA ILE A 246 -4.11 21.77 23.61
C ILE A 246 -2.79 21.97 24.36
N GLY A 247 -1.81 21.08 24.14
CA GLY A 247 -0.47 21.23 24.70
C GLY A 247 0.20 22.54 24.27
N ASP A 248 0.16 22.88 22.97
CA ASP A 248 0.73 24.12 22.45
C ASP A 248 0.12 25.37 23.12
N ILE A 249 -1.20 25.35 23.38
CA ILE A 249 -1.89 26.44 24.10
C ILE A 249 -1.44 26.51 25.56
N GLU A 250 -1.38 25.38 26.28
CA GLU A 250 -0.93 25.37 27.67
C GLU A 250 0.52 25.86 27.80
N PHE A 251 1.45 25.38 26.96
CA PHE A 251 2.85 25.82 26.99
C PHE A 251 3.01 27.30 26.63
N ALA A 252 2.17 27.85 25.75
CA ALA A 252 2.19 29.27 25.42
C ALA A 252 1.79 30.18 26.59
N GLN A 253 1.07 29.67 27.61
CA GLN A 253 0.72 30.46 28.80
C GLN A 253 1.90 30.62 29.78
N TYR A 254 2.95 29.82 29.63
CA TYR A 254 4.13 29.84 30.50
C TYR A 254 5.36 30.53 29.87
N MET A 255 5.22 31.13 28.68
CA MET A 255 6.24 31.88 27.95
C MET A 255 5.88 33.36 27.85
#